data_AF-A6TK40-F1
#
_entry.id   AF-A6TK40-F1
#
_cell.length_a   1.000
_cell.length_b   1.000
_cell.length_c   1.000
_cell.angle_alpha   90.00
_cell.angle_beta   90.00
_cell.angle_gamma   90.00
#
_symmetry.space_group_name_H-M   'P 1'
#
loop_
_entity.id
_entity.type
_entity.pdbx_description
1 polymer ?
#
loop_
_entity_poly.entity_id
_entity_poly.type
_entity_poly.pdbx_seq_one_letter_code
_entity_poly.pdbx_strand_id
1 'polypeptide(L)' 'MKDLEEAIIKAGLEEKVELLHFIDAFSDELDQYPQIVMKIENMEIGIPAVCFGEEVIVEDKIDIEKIVQALKELS' A
#
# COMPACT_ATOMS: atom_id res chain seq x y z
N MET A 1 6.94 5.10 -10.11
CA MET A 1 5.52 4.83 -10.39
C MET A 1 5.34 3.84 -11.53
N LYS A 2 5.94 4.03 -12.72
CA LYS A 2 5.81 3.08 -13.84
C LYS A 2 6.21 1.63 -13.51
N ASP A 3 7.28 1.42 -12.75
CA ASP A 3 7.76 0.08 -12.41
C ASP A 3 6.79 -0.74 -11.54
N LEU A 4 6.05 -0.07 -10.64
CA LEU A 4 5.07 -0.73 -9.76
C LEU A 4 3.84 -1.15 -10.57
N GLU A 5 3.29 -0.21 -11.36
CA GLU A 5 2.16 -0.46 -12.25
C GLU A 5 2.46 -1.62 -13.22
N GLU A 6 3.63 -1.61 -13.86
CA GLU A 6 4.04 -2.69 -14.76
C GLU A 6 4.19 -4.03 -14.04
N ALA A 7 4.72 -4.04 -12.82
CA ALA A 7 4.86 -5.27 -12.05
C ALA A 7 3.50 -5.87 -11.63
N ILE A 8 2.54 -5.02 -11.26
CA ILE A 8 1.20 -5.46 -10.88
C ILE A 8 0.41 -5.92 -12.12
N ILE A 9 0.51 -5.21 -13.24
CA ILE A 9 -0.08 -5.61 -14.53
C ILE A 9 0.50 -6.96 -14.99
N LYS A 10 1.84 -7.12 -14.94
CA LYS A 10 2.49 -8.40 -15.26
C LYS A 10 2.06 -9.55 -14.35
N ALA A 11 1.67 -9.23 -13.12
CA ALA A 11 1.13 -10.20 -12.16
C ALA A 11 -0.35 -10.55 -12.40
N GLY A 12 -1.03 -9.89 -13.35
CA GLY A 12 -2.46 -10.07 -13.61
C GLY A 12 -3.35 -9.45 -12.53
N LEU A 13 -2.84 -8.43 -11.83
CA LEU A 13 -3.50 -7.77 -10.71
C LEU A 13 -3.90 -6.33 -11.05
N GLU A 14 -4.09 -6.03 -12.34
CA GLU A 14 -4.42 -4.68 -12.84
C GLU A 14 -5.62 -4.05 -12.12
N GLU A 15 -6.64 -4.85 -11.80
CA GLU A 15 -7.84 -4.43 -11.07
C GLU A 15 -7.55 -4.03 -9.61
N LYS A 16 -6.47 -4.56 -9.03
CA LYS A 16 -6.02 -4.22 -7.66
C LYS A 16 -5.17 -2.96 -7.64
N VAL A 17 -4.61 -2.53 -8.78
CA VAL A 17 -3.85 -1.26 -8.86
C VAL A 17 -4.73 -0.08 -8.49
N GLU A 18 -5.98 -0.07 -8.97
CA GLU A 18 -6.92 1.03 -8.72
C GLU A 18 -7.35 1.14 -7.25
N LEU A 19 -7.16 0.08 -6.46
CA LEU A 19 -7.52 -0.01 -5.05
C LEU A 19 -6.29 0.11 -4.11
N LEU A 20 -5.09 0.27 -4.69
CA LEU A 20 -3.87 0.52 -3.95
C LEU A 20 -3.74 2.00 -3.61
N HIS A 21 -3.56 2.26 -2.33
CA HIS A 21 -3.32 3.58 -1.79
C HIS A 21 -1.91 3.65 -1.23
N PHE A 22 -1.20 4.73 -1.55
CA PHE A 22 0.17 4.91 -1.11
C PHE A 22 0.20 5.95 0.00
N ILE A 23 0.46 5.48 1.21
CA ILE A 23 0.44 6.31 2.40
C ILE A 23 1.87 6.67 2.78
N ASP A 24 2.20 7.95 2.60
CA ASP A 24 3.45 8.56 3.04
C ASP A 24 3.17 9.57 4.18
N ALA A 25 4.21 10.04 4.88
CA ALA A 25 4.11 10.99 5.99
C ALA A 25 3.34 12.28 5.63
N PHE A 26 3.27 12.58 4.35
CA PHE A 26 2.72 13.82 3.80
C PHE A 26 1.53 13.59 2.87
N SER A 27 1.01 12.35 2.77
CA SER A 27 -0.10 12.11 1.84
C SER A 27 -1.42 12.54 2.44
N ASP A 28 -2.19 13.36 1.72
CA ASP A 28 -3.58 13.74 2.05
C ASP A 28 -4.52 12.52 2.12
N GLU A 29 -4.09 11.36 1.60
CA GLU A 29 -4.81 10.09 1.72
C GLU A 29 -4.95 9.62 3.17
N LEU A 30 -4.06 10.05 4.07
CA LEU A 30 -4.15 9.79 5.51
C LEU A 30 -5.48 10.26 6.11
N ASP A 31 -6.03 11.39 5.66
CA ASP A 31 -7.32 11.90 6.10
C ASP A 31 -8.49 10.97 5.74
N GLN A 32 -8.35 10.16 4.68
CA GLN A 32 -9.37 9.18 4.29
C GLN A 32 -9.30 7.89 5.10
N TYR A 33 -8.15 7.61 5.74
CA TYR A 33 -7.90 6.38 6.49
C TYR A 33 -7.47 6.68 7.93
N PRO A 34 -8.38 7.22 8.76
CA PRO A 34 -8.04 7.63 10.14
C PRO A 34 -7.54 6.47 11.01
N GLN A 35 -7.96 5.23 10.74
CA GLN A 35 -7.43 4.04 11.42
C GLN A 35 -5.96 3.77 11.11
N ILE A 36 -5.50 4.10 9.90
CA ILE A 36 -4.10 3.91 9.50
C ILE A 36 -3.26 5.03 10.11
N VAL A 37 -3.75 6.27 10.08
CA VAL A 37 -3.15 7.40 10.80
C VAL A 37 -2.93 7.06 12.27
N MET A 38 -3.97 6.57 12.95
CA MET A 38 -3.90 6.25 14.37
C MET A 38 -2.85 5.16 14.65
N LYS A 39 -2.73 4.15 13.79
CA LYS A 39 -1.68 3.12 13.88
C LYS A 39 -0.29 3.69 13.64
N ILE A 40 -0.11 4.63 12.69
CA ILE A 40 1.16 5.32 12.46
C ILE A 40 1.54 6.16 13.68
N GLU A 41 0.60 6.92 14.24
CA GLU A 41 0.80 7.75 15.44
C GLU A 41 1.14 6.91 16.67
N ASN A 42 0.53 5.73 16.80
CA ASN A 42 0.87 4.76 17.85
C ASN A 42 2.19 4.01 17.60
N MET A 43 2.89 4.27 16.48
CA MET A 43 4.06 3.52 16.02
C MET A 43 3.78 2.01 15.85
N GLU A 44 2.53 1.64 15.57
CA GLU A 44 2.13 0.26 15.26
C GLU A 44 2.51 -0.12 13.81
N ILE A 45 2.59 0.87 12.91
CA ILE A 45 3.02 0.69 11.52
C ILE A 45 3.99 1.81 11.10
N GLY A 46 4.98 1.44 10.28
CA GLY A 46 6.00 2.32 9.74
C GLY A 46 5.61 2.94 8.40
N ILE A 47 5.95 4.21 8.21
CA ILE A 47 5.85 4.90 6.92
C ILE A 47 7.20 4.90 6.20
N PRO A 48 7.25 4.85 4.85
CA PRO A 48 6.11 4.76 3.92
C PRO A 48 5.38 3.41 3.96
N ALA A 49 4.05 3.45 3.82
CA ALA A 49 3.17 2.29 3.84
C ALA A 49 2.31 2.21 2.58
N VAL A 50 2.09 0.99 2.08
CA VAL A 50 1.16 0.70 0.99
C VAL A 50 -0.06 0.03 1.60
N CYS A 51 -1.21 0.59 1.30
CA CYS A 51 -2.49 0.12 1.79
C CYS A 51 -3.34 -0.39 0.62
N PHE A 52 -4.11 -1.43 0.85
CA PHE A 52 -5.11 -1.93 -0.06
C PHE A 52 -6.48 -1.74 0.60
N GLY A 53 -7.20 -0.69 0.21
CA GLY A 53 -8.36 -0.21 0.95
C GLY A 53 -7.99 0.16 2.40
N GLU A 54 -8.52 -0.57 3.38
CA GLU A 54 -8.32 -0.32 4.81
C GLU A 54 -7.19 -1.15 5.44
N GLU A 55 -6.55 -2.03 4.65
CA GLU A 55 -5.53 -2.96 5.13
C GLU A 55 -4.13 -2.53 4.68
N VAL A 56 -3.17 -2.57 5.60
CA VAL A 56 -1.76 -2.25 5.30
C VAL A 56 -1.08 -3.52 4.80
N ILE A 57 -0.56 -3.50 3.58
CA ILE A 57 0.07 -4.66 2.95
C ILE A 57 1.59 -4.62 2.99
N VAL A 58 2.18 -3.42 2.99
CA VAL A 58 3.63 -3.21 3.09
C VAL A 58 3.87 -1.93 3.90
N GLU A 59 4.88 -1.94 4.75
CA GLU A 59 5.28 -0.80 5.58
C GLU A 59 6.81 -0.65 5.60
N ASP A 60 7.29 0.55 5.95
CA ASP A 60 8.70 0.96 6.11
C ASP A 60 9.54 0.89 4.82
N LYS A 61 9.68 -0.31 4.24
CA LYS A 61 10.45 -0.57 3.04
C LYS A 61 9.55 -1.04 1.90
N ILE A 62 9.09 -0.06 1.12
CA ILE A 62 8.28 -0.26 -0.07
C ILE A 62 9.11 -0.95 -1.15
N ASP A 63 8.91 -2.26 -1.27
CA ASP A 63 9.49 -3.11 -2.31
C ASP A 63 8.37 -3.55 -3.26
N ILE A 64 8.53 -3.27 -4.55
CA ILE A 64 7.53 -3.58 -5.59
C ILE A 64 7.17 -5.07 -5.58
N GLU A 65 8.17 -5.94 -5.45
CA GLU A 65 7.95 -7.39 -5.37
C GLU A 65 7.12 -7.80 -4.16
N LYS A 66 7.34 -7.16 -3.00
CA LYS A 66 6.56 -7.42 -1.78
C LYS A 66 5.11 -6.97 -1.95
N ILE A 67 4.89 -5.81 -2.56
CA ILE A 67 3.53 -5.30 -2.82
C ILE A 67 2.78 -6.27 -3.73
N VAL A 68 3.40 -6.67 -4.84
CA VAL A 68 2.82 -7.64 -5.78
C VAL A 68 2.56 -8.98 -5.10
N GLN A 69 3.47 -9.45 -4.25
CA GLN A 69 3.30 -10.69 -3.50
C GLN A 69 2.12 -10.60 -2.51
N ALA A 70 2.05 -9.53 -1.69
CA ALA A 70 0.95 -9.33 -0.75
C ALA A 70 -0.40 -9.24 -1.46
N LEU A 71 -0.46 -8.54 -2.60
CA LEU A 71 -1.65 -8.47 -3.44
C LEU A 71 -2.10 -9.83 -4.00
N LYS A 72 -1.14 -10.72 -4.30
CA LYS A 72 -1.45 -12.11 -4.72
C LYS A 72 -2.01 -12.95 -3.58
N GLU A 73 -1.51 -12.76 -2.36
CA GLU A 73 -2.00 -13.48 -1.18
C GLU A 73 -3.43 -13.07 -0.79
N LEU A 74 -3.84 -11.84 -1.13
CA LEU A 74 -5.20 -11.32 -0.99
C LEU A 74 -6.17 -11.80 -2.10
N SER A 75 -5.85 -12.87 -2.83
CA SER A 75 -6.61 -13.34 -4.01
C SER A 75 -7.07 -14.78 -3.93
#